data_AF-A0A3M1W9B9-F1
#
_entry.id   AF-A0A3M1W9B9-F1
#
_cell.length_a   1.000
_cell.length_b   1.000
_cell.length_c   1.000
_cell.angle_alpha   90.00
_cell.angle_beta   90.00
_cell.angle_gamma   90.00
#
_symmetry.space_group_name_H-M   'P 1'
#
loop_
_entity.id
_entity.type
_entity.pdbx_description
1 polymer ?
#
loop_
_entity_poly.entity_id
_entity_poly.type
_entity_poly.pdbx_seq_one_letter_code
_entity_poly.pdbx_strand_id
1 'polypeptide(L)'
;YIDTENLFVTGGSGGGVLTCWMIGHTDRFRAAAAAYPVINWYSWVLTADIPSFGIKYWFPGFPWDYVEHYEKRSLLSVVKNVKTPTMVITGEEDYRTPISESEQYYEALKLLKVDAVLVRVPNEPHGIRRRPSHHLTKILYILNWFEQHRKKTS
;
A
#
# COMPACT_ATOMS: atom_id res chain seq x y z
N TYR A 1 -15.35 -25.00 0.71
CA TYR A 1 -14.74 -24.82 2.05
C TYR A 1 -13.75 -23.66 1.99
N ILE A 2 -13.66 -22.81 3.03
CA ILE A 2 -12.72 -21.67 3.09
C ILE A 2 -11.57 -22.05 4.03
N ASP A 3 -10.32 -21.96 3.57
CA ASP A 3 -9.13 -22.14 4.41
C ASP A 3 -8.85 -20.85 5.19
N THR A 4 -9.21 -20.84 6.48
CA THR A 4 -9.06 -19.68 7.36
C THR A 4 -7.62 -19.46 7.83
N GLU A 5 -6.72 -20.43 7.65
CA GLU A 5 -5.31 -20.33 8.04
C GLU A 5 -4.44 -19.69 6.94
N ASN A 6 -4.94 -19.68 5.70
CA ASN A 6 -4.26 -19.14 4.51
C ASN A 6 -5.10 -18.05 3.84
N LEU A 7 -5.54 -17.06 4.62
CA LEU A 7 -6.18 -15.85 4.10
C LEU A 7 -5.14 -14.81 3.69
N PHE A 8 -5.28 -14.26 2.47
CA PHE A 8 -4.39 -13.23 1.92
C PHE A 8 -5.19 -12.03 1.43
N VAL A 9 -4.56 -10.86 1.38
CA VAL A 9 -5.20 -9.62 0.90
C VAL A 9 -4.26 -8.84 -0.02
N THR A 10 -4.80 -8.34 -1.12
CA THR A 10 -4.07 -7.46 -2.05
C THR A 10 -5.00 -6.48 -2.73
N GLY A 11 -4.45 -5.35 -3.15
CA GLY A 11 -5.14 -4.37 -3.96
C GLY A 11 -4.18 -3.30 -4.48
N GLY A 12 -4.58 -2.65 -5.57
CA GLY A 12 -3.83 -1.54 -6.17
C GLY A 12 -4.53 -0.20 -5.96
N SER A 13 -3.77 0.89 -5.80
CA SER A 13 -4.30 2.25 -5.68
C SER A 13 -5.24 2.37 -4.48
N GLY A 14 -6.52 2.73 -4.66
CA GLY A 14 -7.53 2.66 -3.59
C GLY A 14 -7.65 1.28 -2.94
N GLY A 15 -7.44 0.19 -3.69
CA GLY A 15 -7.35 -1.16 -3.11
C GLY A 15 -6.09 -1.38 -2.28
N GLY A 16 -4.99 -0.69 -2.60
CA GLY A 16 -3.77 -0.67 -1.80
C GLY A 16 -3.99 0.06 -0.47
N VAL A 17 -4.69 1.21 -0.50
CA VAL A 17 -5.15 1.92 0.71
C VAL A 17 -5.96 0.98 1.59
N LEU A 18 -6.97 0.30 1.03
CA LEU A 18 -7.80 -0.64 1.77
C LEU A 18 -7.00 -1.84 2.30
N THR A 19 -6.04 -2.35 1.54
CA THR A 19 -5.15 -3.44 1.99
C THR A 19 -4.39 -3.03 3.25
N CYS A 20 -3.73 -1.86 3.22
CA CYS A 20 -3.00 -1.32 4.37
C CYS A 20 -3.92 -1.00 5.55
N TRP A 21 -5.11 -0.45 5.28
CA TRP A 21 -6.12 -0.21 6.32
C TRP A 21 -6.56 -1.52 6.99
N MET A 22 -6.88 -2.57 6.22
CA MET A 22 -7.35 -3.85 6.74
C MET A 22 -6.32 -4.49 7.68
N ILE A 23 -5.04 -4.56 7.27
CA ILE A 23 -4.00 -5.16 8.12
C ILE A 23 -3.60 -4.30 9.33
N GLY A 24 -3.97 -3.02 9.35
CA GLY A 24 -3.87 -2.16 10.54
C GLY A 24 -5.01 -2.37 11.55
N HIS A 25 -6.07 -3.10 11.19
CA HIS A 25 -7.26 -3.31 12.01
C HIS A 25 -7.56 -4.80 12.31
N THR A 26 -6.88 -5.73 11.65
CA THR A 26 -7.05 -7.16 11.90
C THR A 26 -5.77 -7.95 11.60
N ASP A 27 -5.62 -9.08 12.28
CA ASP A 27 -4.53 -10.06 12.11
C ASP A 27 -4.98 -11.32 11.34
N ARG A 28 -6.19 -11.31 10.77
CA ARG A 28 -6.76 -12.45 10.04
C ARG A 28 -6.00 -12.83 8.77
N PHE A 29 -5.17 -11.93 8.23
CA PHE A 29 -4.42 -12.16 7.00
C PHE A 29 -3.03 -12.69 7.31
N ARG A 30 -2.71 -13.80 6.67
CA ARG A 30 -1.41 -14.47 6.75
C ARG A 30 -0.31 -13.66 6.05
N ALA A 31 -0.64 -13.00 4.95
CA ALA A 31 0.22 -12.03 4.27
C ALA A 31 -0.62 -11.03 3.46
N ALA A 32 -0.03 -9.87 3.19
CA ALA A 32 -0.63 -8.80 2.40
C ALA A 32 0.31 -8.33 1.28
N ALA A 33 -0.27 -7.81 0.19
CA ALA A 33 0.46 -7.15 -0.87
C ALA A 33 -0.24 -5.86 -1.30
N ALA A 34 0.31 -4.72 -0.93
CA ALA A 34 -0.23 -3.40 -1.26
C ALA A 34 0.48 -2.82 -2.48
N ALA A 35 -0.25 -2.64 -3.59
CA ALA A 35 0.29 -2.06 -4.81
C ALA A 35 -0.02 -0.56 -4.90
N TYR A 36 1.03 0.26 -5.03
CA TYR A 36 1.02 1.72 -5.18
C TYR A 36 -0.06 2.39 -4.30
N PRO A 37 0.02 2.20 -2.96
CA PRO A 37 -0.97 2.74 -2.02
C PRO A 37 -0.78 4.24 -1.78
N VAL A 38 -1.81 4.89 -1.24
CA VAL A 38 -1.69 6.18 -0.54
C VAL A 38 -1.67 5.92 0.96
N ILE A 39 -0.72 6.54 1.66
CA ILE A 39 -0.36 6.24 3.04
C ILE A 39 -0.47 7.50 3.90
N ASN A 40 0.06 8.61 3.42
CA ASN A 40 0.05 9.92 4.06
C ASN A 40 -0.69 10.91 3.15
N TRP A 41 -1.97 11.16 3.47
CA TRP A 41 -2.81 12.04 2.67
C TRP A 41 -2.33 13.49 2.67
N TYR A 42 -1.60 13.91 3.72
CA TYR A 42 -1.02 15.25 3.80
C TYR A 42 0.08 15.44 2.75
N SER A 43 1.00 14.48 2.62
CA SER A 43 2.02 14.53 1.56
C SER A 43 1.41 14.27 0.18
N TRP A 44 0.48 13.31 0.07
CA TRP A 44 -0.13 12.94 -1.20
C TRP A 44 -0.79 14.13 -1.90
N VAL A 45 -1.59 14.92 -1.17
CA VAL A 45 -2.30 16.06 -1.76
C VAL A 45 -1.35 17.18 -2.24
N LEU A 46 -0.10 17.18 -1.81
CA LEU A 46 0.92 18.17 -2.16
C LEU A 46 1.94 17.66 -3.19
N THR A 47 1.90 16.37 -3.53
CA THR A 47 2.91 15.72 -4.38
C THR A 47 2.31 14.91 -5.54
N ALA A 48 1.03 14.54 -5.48
CA ALA A 48 0.36 13.81 -6.53
C ALA A 48 -0.03 14.71 -7.73
N ASP A 49 -0.31 14.09 -8.87
CA ASP A 49 -0.71 14.71 -10.15
C ASP A 49 -2.16 15.25 -10.17
N ILE A 50 -2.97 14.94 -9.16
CA ILE A 50 -4.40 15.33 -9.09
C ILE A 50 -4.81 16.04 -7.78
N PRO A 51 -4.03 17.02 -7.28
CA PRO A 51 -4.26 17.61 -5.96
C PRO A 51 -5.61 18.33 -5.89
N SER A 52 -5.97 19.10 -6.92
CA SER A 52 -7.23 19.84 -6.99
C SER A 52 -8.45 18.93 -6.98
N PHE A 53 -8.35 17.74 -7.58
CA PHE A 53 -9.43 16.75 -7.53
C PHE A 53 -9.59 16.19 -6.12
N GLY A 54 -8.47 15.82 -5.49
CA GLY A 54 -8.47 15.33 -4.11
C GLY A 54 -9.05 16.35 -3.14
N ILE A 55 -8.56 17.59 -3.16
CA ILE A 55 -9.04 18.68 -2.29
C ILE A 55 -10.55 18.90 -2.48
N LYS A 56 -11.02 18.95 -3.73
CA LYS A 56 -12.43 19.25 -4.03
C LYS A 56 -13.40 18.13 -3.61
N TYR A 57 -13.02 16.87 -3.79
CA TYR A 57 -13.97 15.76 -3.68
C TYR A 57 -13.72 14.83 -2.51
N TRP A 58 -12.52 14.80 -1.94
CA TRP A 58 -12.14 13.85 -0.91
C TRP A 58 -11.86 14.50 0.45
N PHE A 59 -11.61 15.80 0.51
CA PHE A 59 -11.21 16.50 1.74
C PHE A 59 -12.08 17.75 2.00
N PRO A 60 -12.13 18.25 3.24
CA PRO A 60 -12.90 19.44 3.59
C PRO A 60 -12.27 20.76 3.13
N GLY A 61 -11.01 20.75 2.69
CA GLY A 61 -10.27 21.94 2.26
C GLY A 61 -8.78 21.68 2.18
N PHE A 62 -7.96 22.73 2.30
CA PHE A 62 -6.50 22.62 2.22
C PHE A 62 -5.88 21.93 3.44
N PRO A 63 -4.73 21.25 3.28
CA PRO A 63 -4.12 20.46 4.36
C PRO A 63 -3.67 21.29 5.57
N TRP A 64 -3.23 22.54 5.39
CA TRP A 64 -2.83 23.43 6.50
C TRP A 64 -4.01 23.98 7.29
N ASP A 65 -5.22 24.01 6.71
CA ASP A 65 -6.44 24.44 7.40
C ASP A 65 -7.12 23.28 8.15
N TYR A 66 -6.85 22.03 7.72
CA TYR A 66 -7.51 20.81 8.22
C TYR A 66 -6.52 19.72 8.64
N VAL A 67 -5.42 20.09 9.29
CA VAL A 67 -4.30 19.18 9.65
C VAL A 67 -4.78 17.87 10.28
N GLU A 68 -5.59 17.95 11.35
CA GLU A 68 -6.10 16.75 12.04
C GLU A 68 -6.93 15.83 11.14
N HIS A 69 -7.66 16.38 10.17
CA HIS A 69 -8.49 15.58 9.26
C HIS A 69 -7.59 14.74 8.34
N TYR A 70 -6.54 15.35 7.80
CA TYR A 70 -5.55 14.67 6.96
C TYR A 70 -4.76 13.63 7.75
N GLU A 71 -4.36 13.94 8.98
CA GLU A 71 -3.67 12.99 9.86
C GLU A 71 -4.54 11.78 10.21
N LYS A 72 -5.78 11.99 10.66
CA LYS A 72 -6.72 10.92 11.04
C LYS A 72 -7.03 9.97 9.87
N ARG A 73 -7.02 10.46 8.63
CA ARG A 73 -7.26 9.64 7.44
C ARG A 73 -6.01 8.87 6.99
N SER A 74 -4.82 9.32 7.38
CA SER A 74 -3.54 8.75 6.95
C SER A 74 -3.28 7.41 7.63
N LEU A 75 -2.79 6.44 6.86
CA LEU A 75 -2.56 5.07 7.33
C LEU A 75 -1.35 4.94 8.25
N LEU A 76 -0.48 5.95 8.31
CA LEU A 76 0.55 6.06 9.34
C LEU A 76 -0.04 6.05 10.76
N SER A 77 -1.29 6.49 10.95
CA SER A 77 -1.96 6.44 12.26
C SER A 77 -2.26 5.01 12.75
N VAL A 78 -2.42 4.06 11.83
CA VAL A 78 -2.78 2.66 12.12
C VAL A 78 -1.65 1.67 11.85
N VAL A 79 -0.55 2.09 11.20
CA VAL A 79 0.59 1.22 10.87
C VAL A 79 1.20 0.54 12.11
N LYS A 80 1.16 1.22 13.27
CA LYS A 80 1.64 0.68 14.56
C LYS A 80 0.98 -0.63 14.99
N ASN A 81 -0.20 -0.93 14.46
CA ASN A 81 -0.95 -2.14 14.78
C ASN A 81 -0.64 -3.31 13.82
N VAL A 82 0.08 -3.05 12.73
CA VAL A 82 0.31 -4.04 11.67
C VAL A 82 1.26 -5.12 12.18
N LYS A 83 0.83 -6.38 12.03
CA LYS A 83 1.63 -7.59 12.29
C LYS A 83 1.77 -8.49 11.06
N THR A 84 0.90 -8.30 10.08
CA THR A 84 0.85 -9.11 8.86
C THR A 84 2.08 -8.87 7.98
N PRO A 85 2.80 -9.92 7.57
CA PRO A 85 3.85 -9.80 6.56
C PRO A 85 3.36 -9.10 5.29
N THR A 86 4.05 -8.05 4.85
CA THR A 86 3.53 -7.15 3.81
C THR A 86 4.55 -6.86 2.72
N MET A 87 4.19 -7.19 1.47
CA MET A 87 4.86 -6.65 0.30
C MET A 87 4.25 -5.30 -0.09
N VAL A 88 5.09 -4.30 -0.33
CA VAL A 88 4.71 -3.03 -0.95
C VAL A 88 5.30 -3.00 -2.36
N ILE A 89 4.51 -2.68 -3.39
CA ILE A 89 4.99 -2.63 -4.78
C ILE A 89 4.56 -1.35 -5.48
N THR A 90 5.47 -0.63 -6.12
CA THR A 90 5.18 0.65 -6.77
C THR A 90 6.02 0.88 -8.02
N GLY A 91 5.51 1.70 -8.94
CA GLY A 91 6.28 2.21 -10.06
C GLY A 91 7.12 3.42 -9.65
N GLU A 92 8.32 3.57 -10.22
CA GLU A 92 9.19 4.72 -9.92
C GLU A 92 8.74 6.04 -10.57
N GLU A 93 7.91 5.98 -11.60
CA GLU A 93 7.32 7.15 -12.27
C GLU A 93 5.83 7.30 -11.94
N ASP A 94 5.40 6.79 -10.78
CA ASP A 94 4.02 6.91 -10.34
C ASP A 94 3.76 8.29 -9.72
N TYR A 95 3.25 9.23 -10.52
CA TYR A 95 2.84 10.55 -10.05
C TYR A 95 1.42 10.58 -9.45
N ARG A 96 0.64 9.49 -9.59
CA ARG A 96 -0.72 9.41 -9.01
C ARG A 96 -0.67 9.04 -7.55
N THR A 97 0.23 8.15 -7.18
CA THR A 97 0.57 7.79 -5.81
C THR A 97 2.10 7.85 -5.71
N PRO A 98 2.66 9.05 -5.47
CA PRO A 98 4.11 9.28 -5.41
C PRO A 98 4.85 8.21 -4.62
N ILE A 99 6.03 7.81 -5.10
CA ILE A 99 6.81 6.70 -4.53
C ILE A 99 7.08 6.85 -3.01
N SER A 100 7.16 8.09 -2.53
CA SER A 100 7.30 8.41 -1.11
C SER A 100 6.20 7.79 -0.25
N GLU A 101 4.99 7.57 -0.77
CA GLU A 101 3.91 6.89 -0.06
C GLU A 101 4.29 5.44 0.26
N SER A 102 4.83 4.72 -0.72
CA SER A 102 5.30 3.34 -0.55
C SER A 102 6.54 3.25 0.33
N GLU A 103 7.48 4.18 0.16
CA GLU A 103 8.71 4.25 0.96
C GLU A 103 8.40 4.52 2.45
N GLN A 104 7.51 5.48 2.74
CA GLN A 104 7.06 5.78 4.11
C GLN A 104 6.48 4.55 4.80
N TYR A 105 5.61 3.81 4.10
CA TYR A 105 4.97 2.62 4.69
C TYR A 105 5.94 1.46 4.88
N TYR A 106 6.78 1.18 3.88
CA TYR A 106 7.80 0.15 4.00
C TYR A 106 8.72 0.43 5.19
N GLU A 107 9.25 1.65 5.32
CA GLU A 107 10.15 1.98 6.41
C GLU A 107 9.44 1.89 7.77
N ALA A 108 8.19 2.35 7.88
CA ALA A 108 7.39 2.19 9.09
C ALA A 108 7.22 0.71 9.48
N LEU A 109 6.96 -0.18 8.53
CA LEU A 109 6.88 -1.63 8.78
C LEU A 109 8.23 -2.20 9.25
N LYS A 110 9.35 -1.77 8.66
CA LYS A 110 10.69 -2.19 9.07
C LYS A 110 11.01 -1.75 10.50
N LEU A 111 10.70 -0.51 10.87
CA LEU A 111 10.85 0.01 12.24
C LEU A 111 10.04 -0.80 13.26
N LEU A 112 8.86 -1.28 12.87
CA LEU A 112 8.01 -2.15 13.67
C LEU A 112 8.43 -3.64 13.64
N LYS A 113 9.52 -3.97 12.94
CA LYS A 113 10.03 -5.34 12.75
C LYS A 113 9.02 -6.29 12.10
N VAL A 114 8.10 -5.75 11.28
CA VAL A 114 7.22 -6.56 10.44
C VAL A 114 8.04 -7.11 9.27
N ASP A 115 7.79 -8.36 8.89
CA ASP A 115 8.37 -8.92 7.67
C ASP A 115 7.80 -8.19 6.44
N ALA A 116 8.67 -7.49 5.74
CA ALA A 116 8.25 -6.58 4.68
C ALA A 116 9.33 -6.44 3.62
N VAL A 117 8.87 -6.28 2.38
CA VAL A 117 9.69 -6.02 1.20
C VAL A 117 9.09 -4.87 0.38
N LEU A 118 9.94 -4.03 -0.20
CA LEU A 118 9.56 -2.98 -1.14
C LEU A 118 10.04 -3.34 -2.54
N VAL A 119 9.10 -3.53 -3.47
CA VAL A 119 9.39 -3.70 -4.89
C VAL A 119 9.20 -2.37 -5.61
N ARG A 120 10.29 -1.84 -6.14
CA ARG A 120 10.30 -0.66 -7.02
C ARG A 120 10.41 -1.13 -8.46
N VAL A 121 9.52 -0.67 -9.32
CA VAL A 121 9.52 -1.04 -10.74
C VAL A 121 9.99 0.13 -11.59
N PRO A 122 11.19 0.07 -12.18
CA PRO A 122 11.77 1.20 -12.89
C PRO A 122 10.97 1.63 -14.12
N ASN A 123 10.85 2.94 -14.31
CA ASN A 123 10.19 3.59 -15.44
C ASN A 123 8.70 3.20 -15.59
N GLU A 124 8.03 2.79 -14.52
CA GLU A 124 6.61 2.43 -14.56
C GLU A 124 5.74 3.51 -13.91
N PRO A 125 4.65 3.93 -14.57
CA PRO A 125 3.68 4.85 -14.00
C PRO A 125 2.66 4.09 -13.13
N HIS A 126 1.64 4.82 -12.66
CA HIS A 126 0.53 4.26 -11.92
C HIS A 126 -0.07 3.03 -12.62
N GLY A 127 -0.17 1.92 -11.87
CA GLY A 127 -0.71 0.66 -12.36
C GLY A 127 0.31 -0.36 -12.85
N ILE A 128 1.56 0.03 -13.12
CA ILE A 128 2.65 -0.85 -13.62
C ILE A 128 2.18 -1.63 -14.86
N ARG A 129 2.07 -0.91 -15.97
CA ARG A 129 1.47 -1.37 -17.24
C ARG A 129 2.20 -0.89 -18.48
N ARG A 130 3.25 -0.07 -18.36
CA ARG A 130 4.02 0.42 -19.52
C ARG A 130 4.69 -0.73 -20.25
N ARG A 131 5.22 -1.73 -19.53
CA ARG A 131 5.77 -2.96 -20.10
C ARG A 131 4.95 -4.18 -19.70
N PRO A 132 4.50 -5.03 -20.65
CA PRO A 132 3.81 -6.28 -20.34
C PRO A 132 4.61 -7.20 -19.41
N SER A 133 5.95 -7.22 -19.57
CA SER A 133 6.84 -7.98 -18.69
C SER A 133 6.78 -7.51 -17.24
N HIS A 134 6.83 -6.20 -16.99
CA HIS A 134 6.68 -5.64 -15.64
C HIS A 134 5.30 -5.93 -15.04
N HIS A 135 4.24 -5.86 -15.85
CA HIS A 135 2.90 -6.21 -15.41
C HIS A 135 2.80 -7.67 -14.93
N LEU A 136 3.39 -8.59 -15.71
CA LEU A 136 3.46 -10.00 -15.34
C LEU A 136 4.33 -10.21 -14.09
N THR A 137 5.50 -9.57 -14.02
CA THR A 137 6.40 -9.64 -12.86
C THR A 137 5.70 -9.19 -11.57
N LYS A 138 4.92 -8.11 -11.60
CA LYS A 138 4.09 -7.67 -10.47
C LYS A 138 3.19 -8.80 -9.96
N ILE A 139 2.46 -9.46 -10.86
CA ILE A 139 1.55 -10.56 -10.49
C ILE A 139 2.33 -11.72 -9.89
N LEU A 140 3.44 -12.12 -10.52
CA LEU A 140 4.27 -13.23 -10.06
C LEU A 140 4.88 -12.95 -8.68
N TYR A 141 5.32 -11.72 -8.41
CA TYR A 141 5.84 -11.34 -7.10
C TYR A 141 4.78 -11.40 -6.01
N ILE A 142 3.55 -10.96 -6.28
CA ILE A 142 2.43 -11.07 -5.33
C ILE A 142 2.14 -12.56 -5.03
N LEU A 143 2.03 -13.39 -6.06
CA LEU A 143 1.75 -14.82 -5.90
C LEU A 143 2.87 -15.52 -5.11
N ASN A 144 4.13 -15.23 -5.45
CA ASN A 144 5.27 -15.80 -4.75
C ASN A 144 5.35 -15.33 -3.28
N TRP A 145 5.03 -14.07 -2.99
CA TRP A 145 4.98 -13.56 -1.62
C TRP A 145 3.95 -14.32 -0.77
N PHE A 146 2.77 -14.58 -1.33
CA PHE A 146 1.74 -15.36 -0.64
C PHE A 146 2.13 -16.81 -0.44
N GLU A 147 2.73 -17.45 -1.45
CA GLU A 147 3.19 -18.83 -1.33
C GLU A 147 4.30 -18.98 -0.28
N GLN A 148 5.23 -18.02 -0.19
CA GLN A 148 6.28 -18.01 0.85
C GLN A 148 5.71 -17.97 2.27
N HIS A 149 4.58 -17.28 2.47
CA HIS A 149 3.95 -17.12 3.78
C HIS A 149 2.88 -18.17 4.08
N ARG A 150 2.55 -19.01 3.11
CA ARG A 150 1.52 -20.04 3.24
C ARG A 150 1.88 -21.04 4.34
N LYS A 151 0.90 -21.36 5.19
CA LYS A 151 1.01 -22.46 6.14
C LYS A 151 0.92 -23.77 5.36
N LYS A 152 1.99 -24.57 5.41
CA LYS A 152 1.97 -25.93 4.85
C LYS A 152 1.02 -26.79 5.69
N THR A 153 0.06 -27.43 5.03
CA THR A 153 -0.75 -28.47 5.67
C THR A 153 0.18 -29.63 6.03
N SER A 154 0.18 -30.03 7.30
CA SER A 154 0.87 -31.23 7.76
C SER A 154 0.16 -32.49 7.28
#